data_AF-A0A146FCZ1-F1
#
_entry.id   AF-A0A146FCZ1-F1
#
_cell.length_a   1.000
_cell.length_b   1.000
_cell.length_c   1.000
_cell.angle_alpha   90.00
_cell.angle_beta   90.00
_cell.angle_gamma   90.00
#
_symmetry.space_group_name_H-M   'P 1'
#
loop_
_entity.id
_entity.type
_entity.pdbx_description
1 polymer ?
#
loop_
_entity_poly.entity_id
_entity_poly.type
_entity_poly.pdbx_seq_one_letter_code
_entity_poly.pdbx_strand_id
1 'polypeptide(L)'
;MKKTLGCGGQMRSIGRLYVEHNDVRGRNLGSGKFGSALRNEGYCVTLLHRDGYLADGSPPNKSILASVRASGAPRPPYAYNGPMVAMREVHPEDYADIQLSDFRHLMDYLITYASTDVRESVPDLQYRAPTVVRGVKICCDGEIKLHASEPFVSIDVRRSTRTNLSSIQGESNSPISALLGIPLNFWKDPSAEFHVNPPGWDATQWASSNQNVAFMMMRTNPSDPSWGWAPLYWNHDIGNVWVVREDGQDLDVREVAMMCHFARFKLQRMFEDTIDSKDSTLQDRKRVLKYITRENMRAFWEETGGGEAVRSHDDLSD
;
A
#
# COMPACT_ATOMS: atom_id res chain seq x y z
N MET A 1 47.06 -41.51 23.74
CA MET A 1 46.23 -40.29 23.96
C MET A 1 45.86 -39.69 22.60
N LYS A 2 44.62 -39.91 22.15
CA LYS A 2 44.07 -39.22 20.97
C LYS A 2 43.60 -37.84 21.42
N LYS A 3 44.16 -36.77 20.85
CA LYS A 3 43.61 -35.41 20.96
C LYS A 3 42.76 -35.15 19.72
N THR A 4 41.46 -35.13 19.92
CA THR A 4 40.44 -34.74 18.95
C THR A 4 40.53 -33.23 18.74
N LEU A 5 40.93 -32.79 17.55
CA LEU A 5 40.71 -31.41 17.11
C LEU A 5 39.24 -31.28 16.71
N GLY A 6 38.46 -30.62 17.55
CA GLY A 6 37.08 -30.26 17.24
C GLY A 6 37.05 -29.26 16.10
N CYS A 7 36.62 -29.73 14.92
CA CYS A 7 36.28 -28.87 13.79
C CYS A 7 34.90 -28.26 14.07
N GLY A 8 34.86 -27.14 14.78
CA GLY A 8 33.66 -26.32 14.96
C GLY A 8 33.41 -25.51 13.68
N GLY A 9 32.87 -26.15 12.64
CA GLY A 9 32.39 -25.46 11.45
C GLY A 9 31.12 -24.68 11.79
N GLN A 10 31.26 -23.41 12.18
CA GLN A 10 30.13 -22.48 12.20
C GLN A 10 29.67 -22.30 10.75
N MET A 11 28.52 -22.87 10.43
CA MET A 11 27.91 -22.78 9.11
C MET A 11 27.63 -21.30 8.82
N ARG A 12 28.43 -20.69 7.93
CA ARG A 12 28.26 -19.29 7.53
C ARG A 12 26.96 -19.18 6.72
N SER A 13 25.94 -18.61 7.32
CA SER A 13 24.66 -18.37 6.65
C SER A 13 24.81 -17.30 5.56
N ILE A 14 24.28 -17.60 4.37
CA ILE A 14 24.35 -16.75 3.17
C ILE A 14 23.01 -16.05 3.00
N GLY A 15 23.04 -14.73 3.00
CA GLY A 15 21.89 -13.88 2.71
C GLY A 15 21.71 -13.67 1.22
N ARG A 16 20.45 -13.51 0.83
CA ARG A 16 20.05 -13.26 -0.56
C ARG A 16 19.12 -12.06 -0.63
N LEU A 17 19.46 -11.10 -1.49
CA LEU A 17 18.57 -10.02 -1.90
C LEU A 17 18.17 -10.22 -3.36
N TYR A 18 16.89 -10.20 -3.65
CA TYR A 18 16.35 -10.36 -5.00
C TYR A 18 15.91 -9.01 -5.54
N VAL A 19 16.41 -8.64 -6.72
CA VAL A 19 16.04 -7.41 -7.42
C VAL A 19 15.28 -7.80 -8.69
N GLU A 20 13.95 -7.79 -8.60
CA GLU A 20 13.04 -8.05 -9.73
C GLU A 20 12.57 -6.74 -10.39
N HIS A 21 12.58 -5.63 -9.65
CA HIS A 21 12.06 -4.33 -10.10
C HIS A 21 13.02 -3.18 -9.79
N ASN A 22 13.14 -2.22 -10.71
CA ASN A 22 13.90 -0.99 -10.52
C ASN A 22 12.96 0.23 -10.48
N ASP A 23 12.74 0.75 -9.27
CA ASP A 23 11.90 1.92 -8.98
C ASP A 23 12.39 3.21 -9.64
N VAL A 24 13.71 3.42 -9.68
CA VAL A 24 14.32 4.64 -10.23
C VAL A 24 14.04 4.73 -11.73
N ARG A 25 14.02 3.59 -12.42
CA ARG A 25 13.90 3.52 -13.88
C ARG A 25 12.58 2.96 -14.37
N GLY A 26 11.69 2.53 -13.48
CA GLY A 26 10.39 1.93 -13.83
C GLY A 26 10.53 0.67 -14.70
N ARG A 27 11.60 -0.11 -14.52
CA ARG A 27 11.88 -1.30 -15.33
C ARG A 27 11.64 -2.56 -14.51
N ASN A 28 10.84 -3.47 -15.06
CA ASN A 28 10.60 -4.80 -14.51
C ASN A 28 11.54 -5.82 -15.18
N LEU A 29 12.24 -6.64 -14.39
CA LEU A 29 13.13 -7.69 -14.87
C LEU A 29 12.45 -9.06 -14.86
N GLY A 30 11.56 -9.30 -13.90
CA GLY A 30 10.83 -10.55 -13.73
C GLY A 30 9.79 -10.47 -12.62
N SER A 31 9.17 -11.60 -12.30
CA SER A 31 8.19 -11.75 -11.23
C SER A 31 8.18 -13.16 -10.67
N GLY A 32 7.90 -13.30 -9.37
CA GLY A 32 7.60 -14.58 -8.72
C GLY A 32 8.61 -15.06 -7.67
N LYS A 33 9.64 -14.27 -7.35
CA LYS A 33 10.53 -14.54 -6.19
C LYS A 33 10.12 -13.77 -4.94
N PHE A 34 9.37 -12.68 -5.07
CA PHE A 34 8.62 -12.04 -3.98
C PHE A 34 7.11 -12.24 -4.18
N GLY A 35 6.51 -13.18 -3.44
CA GLY A 35 5.06 -13.41 -3.42
C GLY A 35 4.55 -14.55 -4.31
N SER A 36 3.30 -14.97 -4.07
CA SER A 36 2.59 -16.08 -4.73
C SER A 36 2.19 -15.74 -6.18
N ALA A 37 3.14 -15.45 -7.06
CA ALA A 37 2.84 -15.34 -8.48
C ALA A 37 2.51 -16.73 -9.06
N LEU A 38 1.43 -16.81 -9.86
CA LEU A 38 1.01 -18.06 -10.52
C LEU A 38 2.05 -18.61 -11.52
N ARG A 39 2.99 -17.78 -11.98
CA ARG A 39 4.09 -18.13 -12.89
C ARG A 39 5.33 -17.28 -12.62
N ASN A 40 6.50 -17.93 -12.64
CA ASN A 40 7.79 -17.23 -12.67
C ASN A 40 8.08 -16.80 -14.11
N GLU A 41 8.13 -15.51 -14.36
CA GLU A 41 8.44 -14.94 -15.69
C GLU A 41 9.62 -13.97 -15.57
N GLY A 42 10.49 -13.93 -16.59
CA GLY A 42 11.66 -13.06 -16.62
C GLY A 42 12.85 -13.59 -15.79
N TYR A 43 13.62 -12.68 -15.20
CA TYR A 43 14.78 -13.00 -14.36
C TYR A 43 14.90 -11.99 -13.20
N CYS A 44 15.64 -12.35 -12.15
CA CYS A 44 16.00 -11.42 -11.08
C CYS A 44 17.52 -11.22 -11.00
N VAL A 45 17.96 -10.08 -10.45
CA VAL A 45 19.36 -9.91 -10.04
C VAL A 45 19.46 -10.27 -8.57
N THR A 46 20.14 -11.38 -8.28
CA THR A 46 20.34 -11.88 -6.92
C THR A 46 21.68 -11.38 -6.39
N LEU A 47 21.64 -10.61 -5.31
CA LEU A 47 22.83 -10.19 -4.56
C LEU A 47 23.03 -11.14 -3.37
N LEU A 48 24.10 -11.93 -3.44
CA LEU A 48 24.55 -12.77 -2.35
C LEU A 48 25.45 -11.98 -1.41
N HIS A 49 25.19 -12.08 -0.11
CA HIS A 49 26.01 -11.49 0.94
C HIS A 49 26.08 -12.42 2.15
N ARG A 50 26.90 -12.08 3.14
CA ARG A 50 26.88 -12.79 4.44
C ARG A 50 25.71 -12.28 5.26
N ASP A 51 24.96 -13.15 5.95
CA ASP A 51 23.81 -12.70 6.74
C ASP A 51 24.20 -11.74 7.87
N GLY A 52 25.35 -11.97 8.49
CA GLY A 52 25.87 -11.14 9.57
C GLY A 52 26.72 -9.95 9.12
N TYR A 53 26.73 -9.55 7.84
CA TYR A 53 27.74 -8.61 7.31
C TYR A 53 27.81 -7.24 8.03
N LEU A 54 26.75 -6.86 8.74
CA LEU A 54 26.71 -5.63 9.54
C LEU A 54 27.37 -5.77 10.93
N ALA A 55 27.47 -6.98 11.46
CA ALA A 55 27.92 -7.27 12.82
C ALA A 55 29.09 -8.27 12.89
N ASP A 56 29.51 -8.86 11.77
CA ASP A 56 30.56 -9.88 11.70
C ASP A 56 31.98 -9.30 11.62
N GLY A 57 32.13 -7.98 11.73
CA GLY A 57 33.40 -7.28 11.65
C GLY A 57 34.02 -7.23 10.24
N SER A 58 33.26 -7.59 9.19
CA SER A 58 33.75 -7.52 7.82
C SER A 58 34.11 -6.07 7.42
N PRO A 59 35.21 -5.88 6.66
CA PRO A 59 35.58 -4.55 6.19
C PRO A 59 34.58 -4.02 5.15
N PRO A 60 34.45 -2.68 4.99
CA PRO A 60 33.58 -2.09 3.98
C PRO A 60 33.94 -2.53 2.55
N ASN A 61 32.92 -2.86 1.76
CA ASN A 61 33.04 -3.17 0.34
C ASN A 61 33.21 -1.88 -0.45
N LYS A 62 34.47 -1.48 -0.66
CA LYS A 62 34.84 -0.24 -1.34
C LYS A 62 34.27 -0.14 -2.76
N SER A 63 34.14 -1.26 -3.47
CA SER A 63 33.62 -1.30 -4.85
C SER A 63 32.13 -0.93 -4.90
N ILE A 64 31.32 -1.55 -4.05
CA ILE A 64 29.89 -1.23 -3.94
C ILE A 64 29.71 0.21 -3.46
N LEU A 65 30.45 0.63 -2.43
CA LEU A 65 30.36 2.01 -1.92
C LEU A 65 30.74 3.06 -2.97
N ALA A 66 31.78 2.82 -3.77
CA ALA A 66 32.16 3.72 -4.86
C ALA A 66 31.07 3.77 -5.95
N SER A 67 30.51 2.62 -6.29
CA SER A 67 29.47 2.49 -7.33
C SER A 67 28.15 3.16 -6.93
N VAL A 68 27.74 3.01 -5.66
CA VAL A 68 26.56 3.67 -5.07
C VAL A 68 26.76 5.18 -5.02
N ARG A 69 27.95 5.66 -4.59
CA ARG A 69 28.27 7.10 -4.59
C ARG A 69 28.24 7.71 -5.98
N ALA A 70 28.86 7.05 -6.96
CA ALA A 70 28.85 7.48 -8.34
C ALA A 70 27.43 7.51 -8.95
N SER A 71 26.50 6.74 -8.39
CA SER A 71 25.12 6.63 -8.87
C SER A 71 24.16 7.65 -8.26
N GLY A 72 24.65 8.57 -7.41
CA GLY A 72 23.89 9.75 -6.94
C GLY A 72 23.66 9.84 -5.44
N ALA A 73 24.17 8.90 -4.63
CA ALA A 73 24.04 8.92 -3.18
C ALA A 73 25.33 9.45 -2.49
N PRO A 74 25.41 10.74 -2.10
CA PRO A 74 26.60 11.30 -1.46
C PRO A 74 26.91 10.66 -0.09
N ARG A 75 25.90 10.07 0.57
CA ARG A 75 26.05 9.20 1.74
C ARG A 75 25.25 7.92 1.50
N PRO A 76 25.89 6.75 1.33
CA PRO A 76 25.19 5.48 1.20
C PRO A 76 24.32 5.23 2.44
N PRO A 77 23.06 4.77 2.28
CA PRO A 77 22.13 4.56 3.40
C PRO A 77 22.59 3.43 4.35
N TYR A 78 23.47 2.53 3.88
CA TYR A 78 24.01 1.43 4.67
C TYR A 78 25.51 1.21 4.48
N ALA A 79 26.10 0.55 5.49
CA ALA A 79 27.44 0.01 5.42
C ALA A 79 27.43 -1.35 4.68
N TYR A 80 27.68 -1.33 3.36
CA TYR A 80 27.91 -2.57 2.61
C TYR A 80 29.27 -3.15 2.94
N ASN A 81 29.32 -4.21 3.75
CA ASN A 81 30.55 -4.82 4.23
C ASN A 81 30.73 -6.24 3.68
N GLY A 82 31.99 -6.66 3.59
CA GLY A 82 32.35 -8.01 3.20
C GLY A 82 32.15 -8.30 1.70
N PRO A 83 32.40 -9.55 1.30
CA PRO A 83 32.21 -9.97 -0.08
C PRO A 83 30.72 -9.99 -0.43
N MET A 84 30.40 -9.38 -1.56
CA MET A 84 29.06 -9.37 -2.15
C MET A 84 29.16 -9.77 -3.62
N VAL A 85 28.27 -10.63 -4.09
CA VAL A 85 28.29 -11.16 -5.46
C VAL A 85 26.91 -11.00 -6.06
N ALA A 86 26.84 -10.31 -7.20
CA ALA A 86 25.62 -10.12 -7.96
C ALA A 86 25.58 -11.08 -9.14
N MET A 87 24.47 -11.78 -9.31
CA MET A 87 24.26 -12.72 -10.42
C MET A 87 22.85 -12.54 -10.97
N ARG A 88 22.67 -12.81 -12.25
CA ARG A 88 21.34 -12.92 -12.85
C ARG A 88 20.81 -14.33 -12.62
N GLU A 89 19.63 -14.45 -12.06
CA GLU A 89 18.94 -15.73 -11.80
C GLU A 89 17.73 -15.83 -12.72
N VAL A 90 17.76 -16.75 -13.69
CA VAL A 90 16.72 -16.93 -14.70
C VAL A 90 15.71 -17.99 -14.26
N HIS A 91 16.20 -19.06 -13.64
CA HIS A 91 15.43 -20.09 -12.97
C HIS A 91 16.08 -20.42 -11.62
N PRO A 92 15.35 -21.04 -10.67
CA PRO A 92 15.99 -21.54 -9.45
C PRO A 92 17.21 -22.39 -9.81
N GLU A 93 18.37 -22.01 -9.29
CA GLU A 93 19.68 -22.66 -9.53
C GLU A 93 20.37 -22.40 -10.88
N ASP A 94 19.72 -21.66 -11.81
CA ASP A 94 20.33 -21.24 -13.08
C ASP A 94 20.80 -19.78 -13.02
N TYR A 95 22.12 -19.62 -12.98
CA TYR A 95 22.78 -18.32 -12.90
C TYR A 95 23.47 -17.93 -14.22
N ALA A 96 23.37 -16.65 -14.55
CA ALA A 96 24.08 -16.00 -15.63
C ALA A 96 24.83 -14.77 -15.12
N ASP A 97 25.84 -14.34 -15.87
CA ASP A 97 26.53 -13.09 -15.60
C ASP A 97 25.58 -11.89 -15.71
N ILE A 98 25.78 -10.90 -14.83
CA ILE A 98 25.05 -9.65 -14.90
C ILE A 98 25.47 -8.84 -16.12
N GLN A 99 24.52 -8.22 -16.81
CA GLN A 99 24.82 -7.22 -17.83
C GLN A 99 25.05 -5.84 -17.20
N LEU A 100 25.61 -4.89 -17.95
CA LEU A 100 25.78 -3.52 -17.47
C LEU A 100 24.45 -2.86 -17.06
N SER A 101 23.35 -3.23 -17.73
CA SER A 101 22.02 -2.74 -17.32
C SER A 101 21.58 -3.32 -15.98
N ASP A 102 21.91 -4.59 -15.71
CA ASP A 102 21.60 -5.27 -14.44
C ASP A 102 22.44 -4.69 -13.30
N PHE A 103 23.71 -4.39 -13.58
CA PHE A 103 24.57 -3.68 -12.65
C PHE A 103 23.99 -2.30 -12.29
N ARG A 104 23.56 -1.52 -13.29
CA ARG A 104 22.93 -0.22 -13.02
C ARG A 104 21.65 -0.39 -12.19
N HIS A 105 20.85 -1.41 -12.47
CA HIS A 105 19.63 -1.69 -11.71
C HIS A 105 19.92 -2.06 -10.26
N LEU A 106 20.94 -2.87 -10.03
CA LEU A 106 21.37 -3.22 -8.69
C LEU A 106 21.82 -1.98 -7.91
N MET A 107 22.57 -1.06 -8.53
CA MET A 107 22.99 0.18 -7.86
C MET A 107 21.80 1.09 -7.52
N ASP A 108 20.85 1.23 -8.45
CA ASP A 108 19.61 1.97 -8.21
C ASP A 108 18.84 1.37 -7.03
N TYR A 109 18.71 0.03 -6.97
CA TYR A 109 18.08 -0.68 -5.86
C TYR A 109 18.82 -0.47 -4.53
N LEU A 110 20.15 -0.58 -4.50
CA LEU A 110 20.92 -0.40 -3.28
C LEU A 110 20.79 1.03 -2.73
N ILE A 111 20.65 2.04 -3.60
CA ILE A 111 20.35 3.42 -3.17
C ILE A 111 18.98 3.50 -2.51
N THR A 112 17.96 2.84 -3.06
CA THR A 112 16.56 2.98 -2.60
C THR A 112 16.19 2.04 -1.46
N TYR A 113 16.91 0.92 -1.29
CA TYR A 113 16.58 -0.18 -0.37
C TYR A 113 16.35 0.24 1.10
N ALA A 114 16.82 1.41 1.54
CA ALA A 114 16.36 2.02 2.79
C ALA A 114 16.39 3.54 2.86
N SER A 115 16.19 4.19 1.72
CA SER A 115 15.89 5.62 1.77
C SER A 115 14.44 5.77 2.24
N THR A 116 14.24 6.05 3.54
CA THR A 116 12.98 6.65 4.03
C THR A 116 12.80 8.07 3.50
N ASP A 117 13.90 8.70 3.03
CA ASP A 117 13.85 10.00 2.40
C ASP A 117 13.24 9.91 1.00
N VAL A 118 12.11 10.58 0.85
CA VAL A 118 11.61 11.10 -0.42
C VAL A 118 12.58 12.17 -0.88
N ARG A 119 13.38 11.88 -1.93
CA ARG A 119 14.11 12.93 -2.64
C ARG A 119 13.69 13.00 -4.09
N GLU A 120 13.46 14.25 -4.50
CA GLU A 120 13.06 14.72 -5.83
C GLU A 120 13.83 14.01 -6.93
N SER A 121 13.09 13.50 -7.91
CA SER A 121 13.69 12.97 -9.13
C SER A 121 13.89 14.08 -10.15
N VAL A 122 15.09 14.08 -10.73
CA VAL A 122 15.50 14.87 -11.90
C VAL A 122 14.46 14.71 -13.02
N PRO A 123 14.14 15.77 -13.78
CA PRO A 123 13.08 15.69 -14.79
C PRO A 123 13.53 14.77 -15.93
N ASP A 124 12.94 13.59 -16.03
CA ASP A 124 13.06 12.76 -17.22
C ASP A 124 11.92 13.14 -18.17
N LEU A 125 12.26 13.95 -19.17
CA LEU A 125 11.40 14.35 -20.27
C LEU A 125 11.17 13.14 -21.18
N GLN A 126 10.17 12.31 -20.87
CA GLN A 126 9.43 11.49 -21.84
C GLN A 126 8.30 10.69 -21.15
N TYR A 127 7.06 11.13 -21.38
CA TYR A 127 5.81 10.36 -21.30
C TYR A 127 5.78 9.22 -20.25
N ARG A 128 5.89 9.54 -18.96
CA ARG A 128 5.64 8.60 -17.85
C ARG A 128 4.47 9.09 -17.03
N ALA A 129 3.57 8.17 -16.68
CA ALA A 129 2.63 8.37 -15.58
C ALA A 129 3.39 8.91 -14.35
N PRO A 130 2.81 9.83 -13.57
CA PRO A 130 3.45 10.41 -12.40
C PRO A 130 4.04 9.29 -11.53
N THR A 131 5.36 9.38 -11.26
CA THR A 131 6.06 8.43 -10.38
C THR A 131 5.51 8.51 -8.95
N VAL A 132 4.90 9.64 -8.62
CA VAL A 132 4.19 9.96 -7.38
C VAL A 132 2.84 10.54 -7.76
N VAL A 133 1.77 10.07 -7.12
CA VAL A 133 0.42 10.64 -7.23
C VAL A 133 -0.04 11.08 -5.85
N ARG A 134 -0.83 12.15 -5.78
CA ARG A 134 -1.47 12.54 -4.53
C ARG A 134 -2.66 11.63 -4.23
N GLY A 135 -2.59 10.91 -3.13
CA GLY A 135 -3.66 10.12 -2.57
C GLY A 135 -4.17 10.70 -1.25
N VAL A 136 -5.03 9.93 -0.59
CA VAL A 136 -5.61 10.29 0.71
C VAL A 136 -5.45 9.12 1.68
N LYS A 137 -4.90 9.36 2.86
CA LYS A 137 -4.98 8.47 4.02
C LYS A 137 -6.31 8.75 4.72
N ILE A 138 -7.16 7.73 4.81
CA ILE A 138 -8.36 7.74 5.66
C ILE A 138 -7.94 7.14 7.00
N CYS A 139 -7.93 7.97 8.04
CA CYS A 139 -7.51 7.59 9.38
C CYS A 139 -8.57 6.73 10.06
N CYS A 140 -8.15 5.70 10.80
CA CYS A 140 -9.05 4.94 11.68
C CYS A 140 -9.30 5.67 13.00
N ASP A 141 -10.27 5.18 13.77
CA ASP A 141 -10.67 5.83 15.03
C ASP A 141 -9.49 5.89 16.04
N GLY A 142 -8.62 4.88 16.05
CA GLY A 142 -7.40 4.84 16.85
C GLY A 142 -6.46 6.00 16.55
N GLU A 143 -6.15 6.21 15.27
CA GLU A 143 -5.30 7.28 14.77
C GLU A 143 -5.91 8.66 15.10
N ILE A 144 -7.22 8.81 14.89
CA ILE A 144 -7.92 10.08 15.15
C ILE A 144 -7.88 10.40 16.66
N LYS A 145 -8.27 9.47 17.53
CA LYS A 145 -8.38 9.75 18.97
C LYS A 145 -7.04 9.83 19.68
N LEU A 146 -6.09 8.96 19.35
CA LEU A 146 -4.82 8.90 20.09
C LEU A 146 -3.78 9.89 19.57
N HIS A 147 -3.79 10.18 18.27
CA HIS A 147 -2.83 11.12 17.66
C HIS A 147 -3.45 12.47 17.29
N ALA A 148 -4.75 12.69 17.58
CA ALA A 148 -5.49 13.89 17.19
C ALA A 148 -5.37 14.18 15.67
N SER A 149 -5.26 13.12 14.87
CA SER A 149 -5.11 13.21 13.42
C SER A 149 -6.42 13.62 12.77
N GLU A 150 -6.34 14.42 11.70
CA GLU A 150 -7.47 14.70 10.82
C GLU A 150 -7.99 13.39 10.19
N PRO A 151 -9.30 13.21 9.97
CA PRO A 151 -9.85 11.97 9.42
C PRO A 151 -9.38 11.65 7.99
N PHE A 152 -9.03 12.69 7.22
CA PHE A 152 -8.56 12.58 5.84
C PHE A 152 -7.29 13.41 5.66
N VAL A 153 -6.18 12.74 5.32
CA VAL A 153 -4.86 13.37 5.19
C VAL A 153 -4.33 13.16 3.77
N SER A 154 -3.89 14.23 3.11
CA SER A 154 -3.23 14.13 1.81
C SER A 154 -1.88 13.39 1.96
N ILE A 155 -1.63 12.41 1.09
CA ILE A 155 -0.38 11.65 1.07
C ILE A 155 0.18 11.56 -0.35
N ASP A 156 1.49 11.44 -0.47
CA ASP A 156 2.16 11.20 -1.74
C ASP A 156 2.46 9.71 -1.90
N VAL A 157 1.85 9.08 -2.90
CA VAL A 157 1.96 7.62 -3.11
C VAL A 157 2.78 7.32 -4.35
N ARG A 158 3.93 6.66 -4.14
CA ARG A 158 4.80 6.23 -5.24
C ARG A 158 4.18 5.09 -6.03
N ARG A 159 4.53 5.01 -7.32
CA ARG A 159 4.14 3.88 -8.18
C ARG A 159 4.59 2.52 -7.64
N SER A 160 5.80 2.44 -7.06
CA SER A 160 6.30 1.19 -6.50
C SER A 160 5.51 0.76 -5.29
N THR A 161 5.15 1.70 -4.42
CA THR A 161 4.25 1.44 -3.30
C THR A 161 2.88 0.95 -3.76
N ARG A 162 2.27 1.61 -4.77
CA ARG A 162 1.01 1.13 -5.36
C ARG A 162 1.14 -0.30 -5.91
N THR A 163 2.21 -0.58 -6.65
CA THR A 163 2.45 -1.91 -7.24
C THR A 163 2.64 -2.97 -6.14
N ASN A 164 3.39 -2.65 -5.09
CA ASN A 164 3.62 -3.53 -3.96
C ASN A 164 2.32 -3.80 -3.19
N LEU A 165 1.55 -2.76 -2.88
CA LEU A 165 0.25 -2.89 -2.20
C LEU A 165 -0.74 -3.72 -3.03
N SER A 166 -0.85 -3.44 -4.34
CA SER A 166 -1.65 -4.27 -5.25
C SER A 166 -1.19 -5.72 -5.30
N SER A 167 0.12 -5.99 -5.23
CA SER A 167 0.63 -7.37 -5.24
C SER A 167 0.33 -8.14 -3.95
N ILE A 168 0.30 -7.45 -2.80
CA ILE A 168 0.10 -8.06 -1.49
C ILE A 168 -1.39 -8.19 -1.16
N GLN A 169 -2.16 -7.14 -1.41
CA GLN A 169 -3.55 -7.01 -0.98
C GLN A 169 -4.55 -7.17 -2.15
N GLY A 170 -4.07 -7.23 -3.39
CA GLY A 170 -4.90 -7.18 -4.59
C GLY A 170 -5.32 -5.76 -4.96
N GLU A 171 -5.96 -5.62 -6.11
CA GLU A 171 -6.67 -4.40 -6.49
C GLU A 171 -8.02 -4.38 -5.77
N SER A 172 -8.19 -3.43 -4.83
CA SER A 172 -9.42 -3.27 -4.07
C SER A 172 -10.12 -1.97 -4.48
N ASN A 173 -10.78 -2.03 -5.63
CA ASN A 173 -11.60 -0.94 -6.15
C ASN A 173 -12.90 -0.80 -5.33
N SER A 174 -13.25 0.44 -4.95
CA SER A 174 -14.52 0.70 -4.26
C SER A 174 -15.70 0.67 -5.24
N PRO A 175 -16.72 -0.20 -5.00
CA PRO A 175 -17.90 -0.26 -5.86
C PRO A 175 -18.71 1.04 -5.87
N ILE A 176 -18.77 1.76 -4.74
CA ILE A 176 -19.46 3.05 -4.64
C ILE A 176 -18.72 4.13 -5.44
N SER A 177 -17.40 4.20 -5.31
CA SER A 177 -16.58 5.19 -6.03
C SER A 177 -16.72 5.04 -7.56
N ALA A 178 -16.79 3.79 -8.04
CA ALA A 178 -17.01 3.48 -9.45
C ALA A 178 -18.39 3.98 -9.94
N LEU A 179 -19.44 3.82 -9.14
CA LEU A 179 -20.78 4.36 -9.46
C LEU A 179 -20.82 5.89 -9.46
N LEU A 180 -20.01 6.53 -8.62
CA LEU A 180 -19.83 7.98 -8.62
C LEU A 180 -18.95 8.46 -9.79
N GLY A 181 -18.46 7.57 -10.66
CA GLY A 181 -17.68 7.92 -11.84
C GLY A 181 -16.24 8.34 -11.56
N ILE A 182 -15.73 8.09 -10.34
CA ILE A 182 -14.32 8.27 -9.98
C ILE A 182 -13.87 6.99 -9.26
N PRO A 183 -13.43 5.98 -10.01
CA PRO A 183 -12.94 4.74 -9.41
C PRO A 183 -11.71 4.99 -8.54
N LEU A 184 -11.78 4.51 -7.29
CA LEU A 184 -10.74 4.64 -6.28
C LEU A 184 -10.24 3.26 -5.85
N ASN A 185 -8.92 3.13 -5.75
CA ASN A 185 -8.25 1.97 -5.19
C ASN A 185 -7.96 2.20 -3.70
N PHE A 186 -8.26 1.19 -2.87
CA PHE A 186 -8.07 1.22 -1.43
C PHE A 186 -7.05 0.15 -1.01
N TRP A 187 -6.11 0.51 -0.14
CA TRP A 187 -5.21 -0.46 0.50
C TRP A 187 -5.12 -0.18 1.99
N LYS A 188 -5.23 -1.20 2.82
CA LYS A 188 -4.96 -1.06 4.25
C LYS A 188 -3.52 -0.63 4.43
N ASP A 189 -3.29 0.34 5.32
CA ASP A 189 -1.96 0.77 5.69
C ASP A 189 -1.18 -0.43 6.26
N PRO A 190 0.00 -0.75 5.70
CA PRO A 190 0.83 -1.84 6.21
C PRO A 190 1.29 -1.64 7.66
N SER A 191 1.24 -0.41 8.18
CA SER A 191 1.56 -0.13 9.57
C SER A 191 0.57 -0.83 10.52
N ALA A 192 1.11 -1.62 11.44
CA ALA A 192 0.33 -2.45 12.37
C ALA A 192 -0.17 -1.69 13.62
N GLU A 193 0.15 -0.40 13.77
CA GLU A 193 -0.05 0.34 15.03
C GLU A 193 -1.49 0.26 15.57
N PHE A 194 -2.48 0.31 14.68
CA PHE A 194 -3.90 0.27 15.05
C PHE A 194 -4.61 -1.01 14.62
N HIS A 195 -3.89 -2.07 14.24
CA HIS A 195 -4.51 -3.36 13.90
C HIS A 195 -5.03 -4.08 15.15
N VAL A 196 -4.52 -3.70 16.33
CA VAL A 196 -5.00 -4.10 17.65
C VAL A 196 -5.23 -2.86 18.50
N ASN A 197 -6.02 -2.97 19.57
CA ASN A 197 -6.22 -1.86 20.50
C ASN A 197 -4.88 -1.49 21.17
N PRO A 198 -4.33 -0.29 20.92
CA PRO A 198 -3.07 0.13 21.51
C PRO A 198 -3.27 0.53 22.99
N PRO A 199 -2.19 0.62 23.79
CA PRO A 199 -2.26 1.16 25.14
C PRO A 199 -2.87 2.57 25.15
N GLY A 200 -3.87 2.80 26.01
CA GLY A 200 -4.58 4.08 26.10
C GLY A 200 -5.88 4.15 25.32
N TRP A 201 -6.24 3.11 24.57
CA TRP A 201 -7.56 2.99 23.95
C TRP A 201 -8.62 2.55 24.96
N ASP A 202 -9.64 3.37 25.18
CA ASP A 202 -10.69 3.17 26.18
C ASP A 202 -12.11 3.09 25.59
N ALA A 203 -12.25 3.08 24.26
CA ALA A 203 -13.54 3.04 23.60
C ALA A 203 -14.10 1.61 23.44
N THR A 204 -15.43 1.51 23.31
CA THR A 204 -16.15 0.26 23.07
C THR A 204 -15.89 -0.34 21.69
N GLN A 205 -15.58 0.50 20.70
CA GLN A 205 -15.22 0.08 19.34
C GLN A 205 -13.71 -0.26 19.26
N TRP A 206 -13.28 -0.99 18.23
CA TRP A 206 -11.86 -1.26 18.02
C TRP A 206 -11.13 -0.03 17.49
N ALA A 207 -9.87 0.15 17.89
CA ALA A 207 -9.02 1.23 17.36
C ALA A 207 -8.79 1.10 15.85
N SER A 208 -8.92 -0.12 15.32
CA SER A 208 -8.87 -0.45 13.89
C SER A 208 -10.13 -0.07 13.11
N SER A 209 -11.21 0.36 13.78
CA SER A 209 -12.47 0.73 13.13
C SER A 209 -12.26 1.89 12.16
N ASN A 210 -12.81 1.73 10.96
CA ASN A 210 -12.79 2.77 9.93
C ASN A 210 -14.09 2.69 9.11
N GLN A 211 -15.17 3.23 9.67
CA GLN A 211 -16.50 3.16 9.07
C GLN A 211 -16.57 3.85 7.70
N ASN A 212 -15.82 4.94 7.52
CA ASN A 212 -15.72 5.65 6.24
C ASN A 212 -15.28 4.71 5.11
N VAL A 213 -14.31 3.83 5.38
CA VAL A 213 -13.85 2.85 4.40
C VAL A 213 -14.84 1.69 4.26
N ALA A 214 -15.33 1.15 5.38
CA ALA A 214 -16.27 0.03 5.36
C ALA A 214 -17.49 0.33 4.46
N PHE A 215 -18.09 1.52 4.63
CA PHE A 215 -19.22 1.93 3.81
C PHE A 215 -18.86 2.16 2.35
N MET A 216 -17.67 2.69 2.04
CA MET A 216 -17.19 2.81 0.66
C MET A 216 -17.04 1.46 -0.06
N MET A 217 -16.82 0.38 0.70
CA MET A 217 -16.58 -0.97 0.17
C MET A 217 -17.83 -1.87 0.19
N MET A 218 -19.02 -1.31 0.45
CA MET A 218 -20.28 -2.07 0.39
C MET A 218 -20.53 -2.67 -0.99
N ARG A 219 -21.09 -3.88 -1.02
CA ARG A 219 -21.45 -4.58 -2.26
C ARG A 219 -22.68 -3.95 -2.92
N THR A 220 -22.48 -3.52 -4.17
CA THR A 220 -23.50 -2.81 -4.98
C THR A 220 -24.06 -3.66 -6.12
N ASN A 221 -23.79 -4.98 -6.15
CA ASN A 221 -24.44 -5.87 -7.12
C ASN A 221 -25.84 -6.25 -6.60
N PRO A 222 -26.94 -5.86 -7.26
CA PRO A 222 -28.29 -6.05 -6.74
C PRO A 222 -28.71 -7.52 -6.69
N SER A 223 -28.04 -8.39 -7.43
CA SER A 223 -28.27 -9.84 -7.41
C SER A 223 -27.42 -10.58 -6.38
N ASP A 224 -26.47 -9.90 -5.72
CA ASP A 224 -25.61 -10.50 -4.71
C ASP A 224 -26.40 -10.70 -3.40
N PRO A 225 -26.38 -11.91 -2.78
CA PRO A 225 -27.02 -12.15 -1.48
C PRO A 225 -26.44 -11.28 -0.37
N SER A 226 -25.22 -10.78 -0.52
CA SER A 226 -24.53 -9.90 0.43
C SER A 226 -24.59 -8.42 0.03
N TRP A 227 -25.56 -8.04 -0.80
CA TRP A 227 -25.91 -6.65 -1.09
C TRP A 227 -25.93 -5.77 0.17
N GLY A 228 -25.34 -4.58 0.07
CA GLY A 228 -25.33 -3.60 1.16
C GLY A 228 -24.40 -3.93 2.32
N TRP A 229 -23.65 -5.03 2.24
CA TRP A 229 -22.61 -5.36 3.22
C TRP A 229 -21.22 -5.18 2.62
N ALA A 230 -20.30 -4.66 3.43
CA ALA A 230 -18.89 -4.72 3.12
C ALA A 230 -18.39 -6.17 3.22
N PRO A 231 -17.49 -6.64 2.32
CA PRO A 231 -16.82 -7.92 2.51
C PRO A 231 -16.11 -7.97 3.86
N LEU A 232 -15.97 -9.17 4.46
CA LEU A 232 -15.31 -9.34 5.78
C LEU A 232 -13.95 -8.64 5.89
N TYR A 233 -13.15 -8.69 4.83
CA TYR A 233 -11.86 -7.99 4.76
C TYR A 233 -11.98 -6.47 4.97
N TRP A 234 -13.06 -5.84 4.50
CA TRP A 234 -13.37 -4.42 4.65
C TRP A 234 -14.37 -4.11 5.77
N ASN A 235 -14.70 -5.11 6.60
CA ASN A 235 -15.63 -4.96 7.72
C ASN A 235 -14.96 -5.19 9.09
N HIS A 236 -13.73 -5.72 9.11
CA HIS A 236 -12.95 -5.97 10.32
C HIS A 236 -11.47 -5.57 10.11
N ASP A 237 -10.83 -5.18 11.22
CA ASP A 237 -9.39 -4.85 11.30
C ASP A 237 -8.92 -3.97 10.13
N ILE A 238 -9.63 -2.86 9.91
CA ILE A 238 -9.41 -2.02 8.73
C ILE A 238 -8.15 -1.19 8.91
N GLY A 239 -8.02 -0.52 10.06
CA GLY A 239 -6.95 0.41 10.33
C GLY A 239 -6.99 1.63 9.41
N ASN A 240 -5.84 2.30 9.31
CA ASN A 240 -5.66 3.37 8.33
C ASN A 240 -5.71 2.81 6.91
N VAL A 241 -6.17 3.60 5.95
CA VAL A 241 -6.32 3.13 4.56
C VAL A 241 -5.83 4.19 3.60
N TRP A 242 -5.05 3.78 2.60
CA TRP A 242 -4.54 4.65 1.57
C TRP A 242 -5.41 4.54 0.33
N VAL A 243 -5.76 5.68 -0.23
CA VAL A 243 -6.70 5.81 -1.34
C VAL A 243 -6.06 6.59 -2.48
N VAL A 244 -6.13 6.06 -3.69
CA VAL A 244 -5.68 6.74 -4.91
C VAL A 244 -6.71 6.56 -6.01
N ARG A 245 -6.71 7.46 -7.00
CA ARG A 245 -7.51 7.25 -8.21
C ARG A 245 -6.92 6.16 -9.07
N GLU A 246 -7.80 5.33 -9.65
CA GLU A 246 -7.40 4.27 -10.57
C GLU A 246 -6.70 4.81 -11.83
N ASP A 247 -7.14 5.95 -12.34
CA ASP A 247 -6.55 6.61 -13.51
C ASP A 247 -5.20 7.31 -13.24
N GLY A 248 -4.72 7.29 -11.99
CA GLY A 248 -3.44 7.88 -11.59
C GLY A 248 -3.43 9.40 -11.56
N GLN A 249 -4.59 10.06 -11.59
CA GLN A 249 -4.68 11.49 -11.30
C GLN A 249 -4.61 11.75 -9.79
N ASP A 250 -4.24 12.97 -9.44
CA ASP A 250 -4.27 13.44 -8.05
C ASP A 250 -5.70 13.40 -7.50
N LEU A 251 -5.80 12.97 -6.24
CA LEU A 251 -7.03 12.87 -5.50
C LEU A 251 -7.16 14.02 -4.50
N ASP A 252 -8.28 14.73 -4.55
CA ASP A 252 -8.58 15.80 -3.62
C ASP A 252 -9.14 15.23 -2.30
N VAL A 253 -8.64 15.73 -1.18
CA VAL A 253 -9.05 15.30 0.18
C VAL A 253 -10.54 15.58 0.39
N ARG A 254 -11.02 16.74 -0.06
CA ARG A 254 -12.43 17.13 0.12
C ARG A 254 -13.37 16.25 -0.71
N GLU A 255 -12.94 15.80 -1.87
CA GLU A 255 -13.72 14.86 -2.69
C GLU A 255 -13.86 13.49 -2.00
N VAL A 256 -12.78 12.95 -1.43
CA VAL A 256 -12.84 11.68 -0.67
C VAL A 256 -13.71 11.82 0.57
N ALA A 257 -13.57 12.91 1.32
CA ALA A 257 -14.39 13.19 2.49
C ALA A 257 -15.89 13.21 2.13
N MET A 258 -16.23 13.87 1.01
CA MET A 258 -17.59 13.93 0.50
C MET A 258 -18.15 12.57 0.10
N MET A 259 -17.36 11.74 -0.59
CA MET A 259 -17.75 10.38 -0.95
C MET A 259 -18.01 9.51 0.30
N CYS A 260 -17.08 9.54 1.26
CA CYS A 260 -17.21 8.78 2.50
C CYS A 260 -18.42 9.23 3.33
N HIS A 261 -18.66 10.54 3.44
CA HIS A 261 -19.82 11.10 4.14
C HIS A 261 -21.13 10.69 3.48
N PHE A 262 -21.21 10.76 2.16
CA PHE A 262 -22.38 10.31 1.42
C PHE A 262 -22.61 8.80 1.60
N ALA A 263 -21.56 7.98 1.49
CA ALA A 263 -21.64 6.54 1.71
C ALA A 263 -22.12 6.20 3.12
N ARG A 264 -21.53 6.82 4.14
CA ARG A 264 -21.83 6.57 5.56
C ARG A 264 -23.21 7.10 5.96
N PHE A 265 -23.52 8.37 5.69
CA PHE A 265 -24.70 8.99 6.29
C PHE A 265 -25.94 8.96 5.41
N LYS A 266 -25.79 8.75 4.09
CA LYS A 266 -26.92 8.62 3.17
C LYS A 266 -27.12 7.21 2.64
N LEU A 267 -26.07 6.62 2.06
CA LEU A 267 -26.22 5.33 1.39
C LEU A 267 -26.41 4.19 2.38
N GLN A 268 -25.74 4.19 3.53
CA GLN A 268 -25.95 3.20 4.60
C GLN A 268 -27.44 2.98 4.88
N ARG A 269 -28.17 4.05 5.19
CA ARG A 269 -29.61 3.99 5.48
C ARG A 269 -30.41 3.40 4.32
N MET A 270 -30.09 3.81 3.09
CA MET A 270 -30.76 3.29 1.90
C MET A 270 -30.48 1.80 1.69
N PHE A 271 -29.27 1.33 2.00
CA PHE A 271 -28.96 -0.10 1.97
C PHE A 271 -29.71 -0.85 3.06
N GLU A 272 -29.69 -0.37 4.30
CA GLU A 272 -30.41 -0.95 5.45
C GLU A 272 -31.91 -1.06 5.19
N ASP A 273 -32.56 0.00 4.70
CA ASP A 273 -33.98 -0.01 4.33
C ASP A 273 -34.31 -1.12 3.31
N THR A 274 -33.39 -1.36 2.35
CA THR A 274 -33.55 -2.44 1.37
C THR A 274 -33.23 -3.83 1.93
N ILE A 275 -32.49 -3.95 3.03
CA ILE A 275 -32.19 -5.22 3.68
C ILE A 275 -33.34 -5.63 4.61
N ASP A 276 -33.87 -4.67 5.37
CA ASP A 276 -34.90 -4.92 6.40
C ASP A 276 -36.30 -5.12 5.80
N SER A 277 -36.53 -4.65 4.57
CA SER A 277 -37.78 -4.88 3.86
C SER A 277 -37.93 -6.35 3.46
N LYS A 278 -38.90 -7.04 4.07
CA LYS A 278 -39.26 -8.45 3.75
C LYS A 278 -39.67 -8.65 2.29
N ASP A 279 -40.12 -7.59 1.62
CA ASP A 279 -40.53 -7.57 0.22
C ASP A 279 -39.53 -6.85 -0.69
N SER A 280 -38.29 -6.63 -0.22
CA SER A 280 -37.24 -5.96 -0.99
C SER A 280 -37.04 -6.62 -2.34
N THR A 281 -37.35 -5.88 -3.40
CA THR A 281 -37.24 -6.39 -4.76
C THR A 281 -35.90 -6.00 -5.37
N LEU A 282 -35.50 -6.73 -6.42
CA LEU A 282 -34.38 -6.33 -7.26
C LEU A 282 -34.57 -4.92 -7.87
N GLN A 283 -35.81 -4.43 -7.98
CA GLN A 283 -36.08 -3.06 -8.40
C GLN A 283 -35.73 -2.04 -7.32
N ASP A 284 -35.92 -2.34 -6.04
CA ASP A 284 -35.57 -1.42 -4.95
C ASP A 284 -34.06 -1.26 -4.82
N ARG A 285 -33.31 -2.36 -4.92
CA ARG A 285 -31.84 -2.31 -5.01
C ARG A 285 -31.36 -1.49 -6.21
N LYS A 286 -31.99 -1.66 -7.38
CA LYS A 286 -31.70 -0.83 -8.56
C LYS A 286 -32.02 0.65 -8.37
N ARG A 287 -33.04 1.00 -7.58
CA ARG A 287 -33.35 2.40 -7.24
C ARG A 287 -32.24 3.01 -6.40
N VAL A 288 -31.69 2.27 -5.42
CA VAL A 288 -30.50 2.71 -4.67
C VAL A 288 -29.33 3.00 -5.61
N LEU A 289 -29.03 2.09 -6.55
CA LEU A 289 -27.93 2.33 -7.52
C LEU A 289 -28.15 3.57 -8.38
N LYS A 290 -29.38 3.79 -8.86
CA LYS A 290 -29.71 5.00 -9.63
C LYS A 290 -29.58 6.29 -8.81
N TYR A 291 -29.68 6.19 -7.49
CA TYR A 291 -29.49 7.33 -6.59
C TYR A 291 -28.00 7.68 -6.40
N ILE A 292 -27.09 6.73 -6.56
CA ILE A 292 -25.65 6.94 -6.39
C ILE A 292 -25.11 7.73 -7.60
N THR A 293 -25.11 9.05 -7.46
CA THR A 293 -24.63 10.00 -8.48
C THR A 293 -23.84 11.12 -7.82
N ARG A 294 -22.95 11.77 -8.57
CA ARG A 294 -22.16 12.91 -8.02
C ARG A 294 -23.05 14.10 -7.68
N GLU A 295 -24.15 14.27 -8.41
CA GLU A 295 -25.14 15.33 -8.19
C GLU A 295 -25.83 15.14 -6.84
N ASN A 296 -26.34 13.93 -6.56
CA ASN A 296 -26.97 13.64 -5.27
C ASN A 296 -25.97 13.66 -4.11
N MET A 297 -24.74 13.22 -4.34
CA MET A 297 -23.65 13.31 -3.37
C MET A 297 -23.36 14.78 -2.99
N ARG A 298 -23.19 15.66 -3.99
CA ARG A 298 -22.96 17.10 -3.77
C ARG A 298 -24.13 17.78 -3.09
N ALA A 299 -25.35 17.51 -3.54
CA ALA A 299 -26.56 18.06 -2.93
C ALA A 299 -26.68 17.66 -1.45
N PHE A 300 -26.41 16.39 -1.12
CA PHE A 300 -26.42 15.91 0.27
C PHE A 300 -25.31 16.55 1.11
N TRP A 301 -24.12 16.75 0.55
CA TRP A 301 -23.01 17.40 1.22
C TRP A 301 -23.30 18.88 1.54
N GLU A 302 -23.97 19.58 0.63
CA GLU A 302 -24.40 20.96 0.83
C GLU A 302 -25.53 21.06 1.87
N GLU A 303 -26.52 20.16 1.81
CA GLU A 303 -27.64 20.10 2.75
C GLU A 303 -27.18 19.85 4.19
N THR A 304 -26.18 19.00 4.38
CA THR A 304 -25.68 18.59 5.70
C THR A 304 -24.53 19.46 6.23
N GLY A 305 -24.20 20.57 5.56
CA GLY A 305 -23.19 21.52 6.04
C GLY A 305 -21.76 20.98 6.01
N GLY A 306 -21.42 20.09 5.05
CA GLY A 306 -20.21 19.26 5.06
C GLY A 306 -18.84 19.96 5.19
N GLY A 307 -18.79 21.29 5.18
CA GLY A 307 -17.60 22.04 5.61
C GLY A 307 -17.21 21.83 7.09
N GLU A 308 -18.16 21.48 7.97
CA GLU A 308 -17.91 21.19 9.39
C GLU A 308 -17.52 19.72 9.64
N ALA A 309 -17.97 18.78 8.79
CA ALA A 309 -17.64 17.35 8.87
C ALA A 309 -16.15 17.03 8.63
N VAL A 310 -15.38 17.97 8.06
CA VAL A 310 -13.92 17.88 7.96
C VAL A 310 -13.26 18.16 9.33
N ARG A 311 -13.96 18.79 10.29
CA ARG A 311 -13.40 19.31 11.54
C ARG A 311 -14.01 18.77 12.84
N SER A 312 -15.15 18.10 12.81
CA SER A 312 -15.81 17.61 14.03
C SER A 312 -16.03 16.09 13.98
N HIS A 313 -15.19 15.35 14.72
CA HIS A 313 -15.48 13.99 15.22
C HIS A 313 -15.87 14.07 16.71
N ASP A 314 -16.63 15.09 17.10
CA ASP A 314 -17.33 15.09 18.38
C ASP A 314 -18.82 15.03 18.05
N ASP A 315 -19.52 14.15 18.76
CA ASP A 315 -20.95 13.88 18.68
C ASP A 315 -21.39 13.02 17.49
N LEU A 316 -21.41 11.70 17.72
CA LEU A 316 -22.53 10.79 17.42
C LEU A 316 -22.11 9.38 17.86
N SER A 317 -22.01 9.21 19.18
CA SER A 317 -22.00 7.91 19.84
C SER A 317 -23.07 7.94 20.92
N ASP A 318 -24.30 7.65 20.51
CA ASP A 318 -25.37 7.07 21.33
C ASP A 318 -25.83 5.79 20.61
#